data_AF-A0A6N2E2W3-F1
#
_entry.id   AF-A0A6N2E2W3-F1
#
_cell.length_a   1.000
_cell.length_b   1.000
_cell.length_c   1.000
_cell.angle_alpha   90.00
_cell.angle_beta   90.00
_cell.angle_gamma   90.00
#
_symmetry.space_group_name_H-M   'P 1'
#
loop_
_entity.id
_entity.type
_entity.pdbx_description
1 polymer ?
#
loop_
_entity_poly.entity_id
_entity_poly.type
_entity_poly.pdbx_seq_one_letter_code
_entity_poly.pdbx_strand_id
1 'polypeptide(L)'
;MKTIYVAGHKNPDMDCTCAAVCYAALKQRIDPSHTYIPIRSGPLSAQIRDAFELSGIALPPHYDTIAPSVRLVTHTDFPNLHPDD
;
A
#
# COMPACT_ATOMS: atom_id res chain seq x y z
N MET A 1 -17.56 -8.03 -7.10
CA MET A 1 -16.33 -7.42 -7.65
C MET A 1 -16.28 -5.97 -7.17
N LYS A 2 -15.23 -5.60 -6.42
CA LYS A 2 -15.00 -4.23 -5.97
C LYS A 2 -13.60 -3.80 -6.37
N THR A 3 -13.44 -2.54 -6.70
CA THR A 3 -12.13 -1.90 -6.85
C THR A 3 -11.65 -1.46 -5.47
N ILE A 4 -10.48 -1.94 -5.08
CA ILE A 4 -9.83 -1.64 -3.81
C ILE A 4 -8.56 -0.85 -4.12
N TYR A 5 -8.52 0.38 -3.63
CA TYR A 5 -7.35 1.24 -3.74
C TYR A 5 -6.40 0.96 -2.58
N VAL A 6 -5.12 0.77 -2.90
CA VAL A 6 -4.05 0.53 -1.93
C VAL A 6 -3.17 1.77 -1.89
N ALA A 7 -3.08 2.41 -0.74
CA ALA A 7 -2.35 3.66 -0.58
C ALA A 7 -1.39 3.62 0.62
N GLY A 8 -0.29 4.35 0.49
CA GLY A 8 0.58 4.71 1.62
C GLY A 8 0.13 5.99 2.33
N HIS A 9 1.02 6.57 3.12
CA HIS A 9 0.76 7.84 3.81
C HIS A 9 0.71 9.04 2.85
N LYS A 10 0.22 10.18 3.36
CA LYS A 10 0.00 11.42 2.60
C LYS A 10 1.25 11.93 1.88
N ASN A 11 2.42 11.76 2.48
CA ASN A 11 3.68 12.28 1.96
C ASN A 11 4.58 11.14 1.45
N PRO A 12 4.31 10.55 0.28
CA PRO A 12 4.81 9.24 -0.09
C PRO A 12 6.33 9.18 -0.10
N ASP A 13 6.88 8.25 0.68
CA ASP A 13 8.28 7.84 0.62
C ASP A 13 8.44 6.58 -0.24
N MET A 14 9.69 6.13 -0.38
CA MET A 14 10.01 4.94 -1.15
C MET A 14 9.32 3.69 -0.59
N ASP A 15 9.33 3.51 0.74
CA ASP A 15 8.76 2.33 1.38
C ASP A 15 7.25 2.24 1.14
N CYS A 16 6.51 3.28 1.45
CA CYS A 16 5.06 3.27 1.31
C CYS A 16 4.60 3.18 -0.17
N THR A 17 5.37 3.74 -1.11
CA THR A 17 5.07 3.66 -2.54
C THR A 17 5.31 2.24 -3.06
N CYS A 18 6.45 1.64 -2.71
CA CYS A 18 6.78 0.26 -3.07
C CYS A 18 5.82 -0.73 -2.41
N ALA A 19 5.53 -0.55 -1.13
CA ALA A 19 4.60 -1.39 -0.38
C ALA A 19 3.20 -1.38 -1.01
N ALA A 20 2.68 -0.21 -1.41
CA ALA A 20 1.38 -0.13 -2.06
C ALA A 20 1.34 -0.92 -3.37
N VAL A 21 2.38 -0.82 -4.20
CA VAL A 21 2.52 -1.55 -5.48
C VAL A 21 2.63 -3.05 -5.24
N CYS A 22 3.56 -3.48 -4.37
CA CYS A 22 3.79 -4.88 -4.05
C CYS A 22 2.53 -5.53 -3.45
N TYR A 23 1.85 -4.83 -2.55
CA TYR A 23 0.64 -5.34 -1.90
C TYR A 23 -0.52 -5.47 -2.89
N ALA A 24 -0.72 -4.49 -3.77
CA ALA A 24 -1.73 -4.59 -4.83
C ALA A 24 -1.44 -5.77 -5.77
N ALA A 25 -0.17 -5.95 -6.19
CA ALA A 25 0.24 -7.06 -7.03
C ALA A 25 0.04 -8.44 -6.36
N LEU A 26 0.38 -8.54 -5.07
CA LEU A 26 0.15 -9.75 -4.28
C LEU A 26 -1.35 -10.05 -4.19
N LYS A 27 -2.15 -9.06 -3.79
CA LYS A 27 -3.60 -9.20 -3.61
C LYS A 27 -4.31 -9.56 -4.92
N GLN A 28 -3.86 -9.03 -6.05
CA GLN A 28 -4.39 -9.40 -7.36
C GLN A 28 -4.19 -10.90 -7.70
N ARG A 29 -3.12 -11.52 -7.17
CA ARG A 29 -2.82 -12.95 -7.37
C ARG A 29 -3.58 -13.85 -6.40
N ILE A 30 -3.74 -13.43 -5.15
CA ILE A 30 -4.34 -14.26 -4.08
C ILE A 30 -5.84 -14.03 -3.86
N ASP A 31 -6.38 -12.93 -4.39
CA ASP A 31 -7.80 -12.57 -4.29
C ASP A 31 -8.31 -12.07 -5.66
N PRO A 32 -8.54 -12.99 -6.62
CA PRO A 32 -8.98 -12.65 -7.96
C PRO A 32 -10.43 -12.14 -8.03
N SER A 33 -11.17 -12.16 -6.90
CA SER A 33 -12.55 -11.68 -6.83
C SER A 33 -12.66 -10.15 -6.76
N HIS A 34 -11.54 -9.49 -6.53
CA HIS A 34 -11.40 -8.04 -6.42
C HIS A 34 -10.31 -7.51 -7.35
N THR A 35 -10.36 -6.21 -7.62
CA THR A 35 -9.33 -5.49 -8.37
C THR A 35 -8.57 -4.59 -7.42
N TYR A 36 -7.24 -4.71 -7.40
CA TYR A 36 -6.38 -3.92 -6.51
C TYR A 36 -5.58 -2.91 -7.32
N ILE A 37 -5.71 -1.63 -6.97
CA ILE A 37 -5.04 -0.53 -7.66
C ILE A 37 -4.13 0.21 -6.67
N PRO A 38 -2.80 0.18 -6.86
CA PRO A 38 -1.92 1.00 -6.04
C PRO A 38 -2.07 2.48 -6.41
N ILE A 39 -2.12 3.35 -5.41
CA ILE A 39 -2.22 4.80 -5.58
C ILE A 39 -1.25 5.52 -4.63
N ARG A 40 -0.93 6.77 -4.96
CA ARG A 40 -0.15 7.65 -4.09
C ARG A 40 -0.96 8.89 -3.71
N SER A 41 -0.70 9.40 -2.51
CA SER A 41 -1.44 10.50 -1.90
C SER A 41 -0.69 11.84 -1.94
N GLY A 42 0.43 11.91 -2.67
CA GLY A 42 1.31 13.07 -2.70
C GLY A 42 2.32 13.03 -3.84
N PRO A 43 3.10 14.12 -4.01
CA PRO A 43 4.15 14.20 -5.02
C PRO A 43 5.29 13.23 -4.70
N LEU A 44 5.90 12.66 -5.75
CA LEU A 44 7.06 11.78 -5.62
C LEU A 44 8.37 12.56 -5.76
N SER A 45 9.36 12.19 -4.95
CA SER A 45 10.74 12.66 -5.10
C SER A 45 11.38 12.13 -6.39
N ALA A 46 12.47 12.77 -6.85
CA ALA A 46 13.24 12.31 -8.00
C ALA A 46 13.75 10.87 -7.81
N GLN A 47 14.30 10.55 -6.63
CA GLN A 47 14.79 9.20 -6.31
C GLN A 47 13.72 8.12 -6.49
N ILE A 48 12.47 8.36 -6.09
CA ILE A 48 11.39 7.38 -6.27
C ILE A 48 11.08 7.21 -7.76
N ARG A 49 11.05 8.32 -8.52
CA ARG A 49 10.81 8.26 -9.98
C ARG A 49 11.91 7.48 -10.69
N ASP A 50 13.16 7.79 -10.39
CA ASP A 50 14.33 7.13 -10.98
C ASP A 50 14.37 5.64 -10.65
N ALA A 51 14.05 5.27 -9.40
CA ALA A 51 13.97 3.87 -8.99
C ALA A 51 12.87 3.11 -9.75
N PHE A 52 11.70 3.72 -9.94
CA PHE A 52 10.61 3.11 -10.69
C PHE A 52 10.93 2.99 -12.18
N GLU A 53 11.55 4.03 -12.77
CA GLU A 53 12.03 4.00 -14.15
C GLU A 53 13.06 2.89 -14.37
N LEU A 54 14.05 2.78 -13.48
CA LEU A 54 15.06 1.72 -13.52
C LEU A 54 14.45 0.32 -13.40
N SER A 55 13.39 0.18 -12.58
CA SER A 55 12.68 -1.09 -12.41
C SER A 55 11.75 -1.46 -13.57
N GLY A 56 11.44 -0.53 -14.48
CA GLY A 56 10.46 -0.70 -15.54
C GLY A 56 9.00 -0.79 -15.06
N ILE A 57 8.74 -0.44 -13.79
CA ILE A 57 7.40 -0.48 -13.18
C ILE A 57 6.71 0.86 -13.37
N ALA A 58 5.44 0.83 -13.76
CA ALA A 58 4.64 2.04 -13.87
C ALA A 58 4.43 2.71 -12.50
N LEU A 59 4.60 4.03 -12.46
CA LEU A 59 4.35 4.82 -11.25
C LEU A 59 2.87 4.76 -10.84
N PRO A 60 2.57 4.65 -9.53
CA PRO A 60 1.19 4.74 -9.04
C PRO A 60 0.56 6.09 -9.39
N PRO A 61 -0.70 6.11 -9.85
CA PRO A 61 -1.44 7.34 -10.11
C PRO A 61 -1.64 8.15 -8.82
N HIS A 62 -1.63 9.47 -8.97
CA HIS A 62 -1.88 10.43 -7.89
C HIS A 62 -3.36 10.56 -7.59
N TYR A 63 -3.71 10.55 -6.30
CA TYR A 63 -5.05 10.85 -5.81
C TYR A 63 -4.97 11.87 -4.67
N ASP A 64 -5.60 13.03 -4.85
CA ASP A 64 -5.51 14.16 -3.89
C ASP A 64 -6.26 13.90 -2.59
N THR A 65 -7.35 13.14 -2.62
CA THR A 65 -8.14 12.84 -1.42
C THR A 65 -8.63 11.41 -1.49
N ILE A 66 -8.10 10.60 -0.60
CA ILE A 66 -8.64 9.28 -0.31
C ILE A 66 -9.48 9.49 0.95
N ALA A 67 -10.80 9.37 0.85
CA ALA A 67 -11.62 9.26 2.06
C ALA A 67 -11.30 7.89 2.69
N PRO A 68 -10.58 7.84 3.82
CA PRO A 68 -10.15 6.56 4.34
C PRO A 68 -11.37 5.83 4.91
N SER A 69 -11.73 4.68 4.33
CA SER A 69 -12.49 3.68 5.05
C SER A 69 -11.49 2.79 5.79
N VAL A 70 -11.13 3.21 7.00
CA VAL A 70 -10.17 2.47 7.81
C VAL A 70 -10.83 1.19 8.30
N ARG A 71 -10.27 0.04 7.91
CA ARG A 71 -10.58 -1.25 8.54
C ARG A 71 -9.34 -1.69 9.31
N LEU A 72 -9.49 -1.91 10.61
CA LEU A 72 -8.43 -2.44 11.45
C LEU A 72 -8.06 -3.86 10.97
N VAL A 73 -6.78 -4.08 10.68
CA VAL A 73 -6.24 -5.38 10.23
C VAL A 73 -5.31 -6.00 11.29
N THR A 74 -5.04 -5.28 12.38
CA THR A 74 -4.22 -5.80 13.49
C THR A 74 -5.00 -6.78 14.34
N HIS A 75 -4.38 -7.93 14.65
CA HIS A 75 -4.85 -8.80 15.71
C HIS A 75 -4.82 -8.02 17.03
N THR A 76 -5.94 -8.05 17.76
CA THR A 76 -6.05 -7.49 19.11
C THR A 76 -5.66 -8.50 20.18
N ASP A 77 -5.44 -9.76 19.79
CA ASP A 77 -4.98 -10.82 20.68
C ASP A 77 -3.46 -10.74 20.81
N PHE A 78 -3.01 -10.06 21.86
CA PHE A 78 -1.63 -10.11 22.29
C PHE A 78 -1.48 -11.26 23.28
N PRO A 79 -0.53 -12.19 23.09
CA PRO A 79 -0.16 -13.10 24.17
C PRO A 79 0.40 -12.25 25.32
N ASN A 80 -0.28 -12.29 26.47
CA ASN A 80 0.28 -11.77 27.70
C ASN A 80 1.41 -12.70 28.11
N LEU A 81 2.66 -12.24 28.04
CA LEU A 81 3.76 -12.90 28.70
C LEU A 81 3.62 -12.60 30.20
N HIS A 82 3.16 -13.59 30.96
CA HIS A 82 3.26 -13.52 32.41
C HIS A 82 4.74 -13.62 32.80
N PRO A 83 5.19 -12.97 33.88
CA PRO A 83 6.55 -13.14 34.39
C PRO A 83 6.97 -14.60 34.69
N ASP A 84 6.02 -15.53 34.68
CA ASP A 84 6.20 -16.96 34.94
C ASP A 84 6.07 -17.85 33.68
N ASP A 85 5.93 -17.25 32.47
CA ASP A 85 6.00 -17.96 31.17
C ASP A 85 7.44 -18.13 30.67
#